data_AF-A0A7S2TEM5-F1
#
_entry.id   AF-A0A7S2TEM5-F1
#
_cell.length_a   1.000
_cell.length_b   1.000
_cell.length_c   1.000
_cell.angle_alpha   90.00
_cell.angle_beta   90.00
_cell.angle_gamma   90.00
#
_symmetry.space_group_name_H-M   'P 1'
#
loop_
_entity.id
_entity.type
_entity.pdbx_description
1 polymer ?
#
loop_
_entity_poly.entity_id
_entity_poly.type
_entity_poly.pdbx_seq_one_letter_code
_entity_poly.pdbx_strand_id
1 'polypeptide(L)'
;SGPVCMRLDFVMRRPKSHFLKRTGLRHNSPSFPAGTPDLDNLLKFVLDALNTHLYEDDRQIVEVQARKIFESEPIDGHTKVSILLLDNTTLSNPKPPEDTPFVTGNGFA
;
A
#
# COMPACT_ATOMS: atom_id res chain seq x y z
N SER A 1 2.89 18.96 13.98
CA SER A 1 2.45 18.19 12.80
C SER A 1 3.15 18.69 11.54
N GLY A 2 4.09 17.91 10.99
CA GLY A 2 4.82 18.22 9.74
C GLY A 2 4.24 17.50 8.51
N PRO A 3 4.77 17.75 7.30
CA PRO A 3 4.32 17.07 6.09
C PRO A 3 4.62 15.56 6.13
N VAL A 4 3.77 14.75 5.51
CA VAL A 4 3.88 13.30 5.49
C VAL A 4 3.76 12.74 4.07
N CYS A 5 4.49 11.66 3.80
CA CYS A 5 4.35 10.83 2.61
C CYS A 5 3.70 9.50 2.99
N MET A 6 2.69 9.07 2.24
CA MET A 6 1.99 7.81 2.46
C MET A 6 2.25 6.82 1.34
N ARG A 7 2.41 5.54 1.71
CA ARG A 7 2.42 4.42 0.76
C ARG A 7 1.34 3.41 1.12
N LEU A 8 0.55 3.04 0.13
CA LEU A 8 -0.57 2.11 0.27
C LEU A 8 -0.44 0.97 -0.74
N ASP A 9 -0.31 -0.25 -0.23
CA ASP A 9 -0.38 -1.47 -1.02
C ASP A 9 -1.69 -2.19 -0.76
N PHE A 10 -2.59 -2.18 -1.75
CA PHE A 10 -3.84 -2.93 -1.72
C PHE A 10 -3.59 -4.34 -2.24
N VAL A 11 -3.51 -5.31 -1.32
CA VAL A 11 -3.31 -6.73 -1.63
C VAL A 11 -4.66 -7.36 -1.93
N MET A 12 -4.91 -7.56 -3.22
CA MET A 12 -6.16 -8.12 -3.72
C MET A 12 -6.08 -9.65 -3.74
N ARG A 13 -7.16 -10.31 -3.27
CA ARG A 13 -7.30 -11.76 -3.40
C ARG A 13 -7.20 -12.17 -4.85
N ARG A 14 -6.42 -13.20 -5.14
CA ARG A 14 -6.29 -13.69 -6.51
C ARG A 14 -7.46 -14.63 -6.81
N PRO A 15 -8.26 -14.37 -7.86
CA PRO A 15 -9.37 -15.25 -8.22
C PRO A 15 -8.93 -16.71 -8.40
N LYS A 16 -9.71 -17.66 -7.88
CA LYS A 16 -9.44 -19.11 -8.03
C LYS A 16 -9.31 -19.54 -9.49
N SER A 17 -9.99 -18.85 -10.40
CA SER A 17 -9.91 -19.08 -11.85
C SER A 17 -8.51 -18.81 -12.43
N HIS A 18 -7.68 -17.99 -11.78
CA HIS A 18 -6.31 -17.71 -12.22
C HIS A 18 -5.33 -18.86 -11.93
N PHE A 19 -5.75 -19.83 -11.13
CA PHE A 19 -4.92 -20.99 -10.77
C PHE A 19 -5.22 -22.20 -11.65
N LEU A 20 -4.20 -23.03 -11.87
CA LEU A 20 -4.32 -24.35 -12.48
C LEU A 20 -4.84 -25.36 -11.45
N LYS A 21 -5.42 -26.48 -11.93
CA LYS A 21 -5.90 -27.56 -11.05
C LYS A 21 -4.77 -28.28 -10.30
N ARG A 22 -3.56 -28.33 -10.88
CA ARG A 22 -2.35 -28.92 -10.29
C ARG A 22 -1.28 -27.84 -10.17
N THR A 23 -1.48 -26.97 -9.17
CA THR A 23 -0.59 -25.88 -8.70
C THR A 23 -0.11 -24.86 -9.75
N GLY A 24 0.16 -23.62 -9.32
CA GLY A 24 0.62 -22.55 -10.21
C GLY A 24 -0.47 -21.75 -10.93
N LEU A 25 -0.05 -20.71 -11.68
CA LEU A 25 -0.92 -19.78 -12.40
C LEU A 25 -1.16 -20.22 -13.85
N ARG A 26 -2.35 -19.90 -14.39
CA ARG A 26 -2.60 -20.04 -15.83
C ARG A 26 -1.73 -19.05 -16.61
N HIS A 27 -1.34 -19.42 -17.82
CA HIS A 27 -0.51 -18.56 -18.67
C HIS A 27 -1.18 -17.24 -19.05
N ASN A 28 -2.51 -17.21 -19.11
CA ASN A 28 -3.31 -16.02 -19.43
C ASN A 28 -3.78 -15.26 -18.18
N SER A 29 -3.32 -15.64 -16.98
CA SER A 29 -3.71 -14.96 -15.76
C SER A 29 -3.13 -13.55 -15.74
N PRO A 30 -3.93 -12.51 -15.46
CA PRO A 30 -3.44 -11.15 -15.36
C PRO A 30 -2.36 -10.99 -14.30
N SER A 31 -1.35 -10.17 -14.61
CA SER A 31 -0.31 -9.75 -13.67
C SER A 31 -0.82 -8.70 -12.68
N PHE A 32 -1.78 -7.87 -13.10
CA PHE A 32 -2.30 -6.75 -12.30
C PHE A 32 -3.79 -6.93 -11.96
N PRO A 33 -4.20 -6.64 -10.72
CA PRO A 33 -5.61 -6.69 -10.30
C PRO A 33 -6.37 -5.44 -10.77
N ALA A 34 -6.61 -5.35 -12.07
CA ALA A 34 -7.32 -4.22 -12.71
C ALA A 34 -8.85 -4.25 -12.50
N GLY A 35 -9.38 -5.16 -11.68
CA GLY A 35 -10.82 -5.22 -11.35
C GLY A 35 -11.22 -4.21 -10.27
N THR A 36 -12.52 -4.08 -10.04
CA THR A 36 -13.11 -3.26 -8.99
C THR A 36 -12.81 -3.82 -7.59
N PRO A 37 -12.78 -2.98 -6.54
CA PRO A 37 -12.89 -1.52 -6.58
C PRO A 37 -11.67 -0.82 -7.22
N ASP A 38 -11.91 0.38 -7.75
CA ASP A 38 -10.86 1.21 -8.36
C ASP A 38 -9.85 1.71 -7.32
N LEU A 39 -8.64 2.02 -7.78
CA LEU A 39 -7.52 2.39 -6.90
C LEU A 39 -7.79 3.69 -6.13
N ASP A 40 -8.43 4.66 -6.77
CA ASP A 40 -8.80 5.95 -6.18
C ASP A 40 -9.88 5.79 -5.09
N ASN A 41 -10.87 4.92 -5.31
CA ASN A 41 -11.89 4.60 -4.32
C ASN A 41 -11.30 3.92 -3.08
N LEU A 42 -10.38 2.98 -3.30
CA LEU A 42 -9.63 2.34 -2.22
C LEU A 42 -8.76 3.33 -1.45
N LEU A 43 -8.04 4.19 -2.18
CA LEU A 43 -7.21 5.24 -1.60
C LEU A 43 -8.05 6.16 -0.72
N LYS A 44 -9.14 6.72 -1.28
CA LYS A 44 -10.05 7.60 -0.56
C LYS A 44 -10.59 6.95 0.70
N PHE A 45 -11.06 5.70 0.61
CA PHE A 45 -11.56 4.96 1.78
C PHE A 45 -10.53 4.86 2.89
N VAL A 46 -9.26 4.56 2.56
CA VAL A 46 -8.21 4.44 3.58
C VAL A 46 -7.81 5.79 4.15
N LEU A 47 -7.70 6.84 3.32
CA LEU A 47 -7.41 8.19 3.81
C LEU A 47 -8.51 8.67 4.76
N ASP A 48 -9.77 8.52 4.37
CA ASP A 48 -10.93 8.89 5.20
C ASP A 48 -10.93 8.10 6.53
N ALA A 49 -10.57 6.82 6.51
CA ALA A 49 -10.52 5.96 7.70
C ALA A 49 -9.31 6.22 8.63
N LEU A 50 -8.20 6.73 8.10
CA LEU A 50 -6.99 7.05 8.86
C LEU A 50 -6.93 8.50 9.32
N ASN A 51 -7.80 9.35 8.76
CA ASN A 51 -7.93 10.73 9.15
C ASN A 51 -8.14 10.84 10.66
N THR A 52 -7.45 11.78 11.30
CA THR A 52 -7.41 12.01 12.76
C THR A 52 -6.82 10.88 13.63
N HIS A 53 -6.51 9.71 13.07
CA HIS A 53 -5.90 8.60 13.80
C HIS A 53 -4.39 8.51 13.64
N LEU A 54 -3.89 8.76 12.42
CA LEU A 54 -2.48 8.55 12.06
C LEU A 54 -1.74 9.85 11.73
N TYR A 55 -2.49 10.92 11.47
CA TYR A 55 -2.03 12.30 11.28
C TYR A 55 -3.13 13.23 11.81
N GLU A 56 -2.78 14.47 12.14
CA GLU A 56 -3.71 15.42 12.79
C GLU A 56 -4.69 16.04 11.78
N ASP A 57 -4.29 16.16 10.52
CA ASP A 57 -5.09 16.80 9.45
C ASP A 57 -4.66 16.26 8.07
N ASP A 58 -5.62 15.99 7.18
CA ASP A 58 -5.37 15.51 5.80
C ASP A 58 -4.43 16.45 5.03
N ARG A 59 -4.43 17.75 5.35
CA ARG A 59 -3.52 18.73 4.71
C ARG A 59 -2.03 18.43 4.93
N GLN A 60 -1.70 17.54 5.87
CA GLN A 60 -0.32 17.11 6.10
C GLN A 60 0.18 16.15 5.02
N ILE A 61 -0.71 15.45 4.31
CA ILE A 61 -0.31 14.48 3.29
C ILE A 61 0.11 15.25 2.04
N VAL A 62 1.42 15.26 1.76
CA VAL A 62 1.99 15.97 0.60
C VAL A 62 2.33 15.04 -0.56
N GLU A 63 2.44 13.74 -0.30
CA GLU A 63 2.69 12.72 -1.31
C GLU A 63 1.96 11.41 -0.95
N VAL A 64 1.37 10.77 -1.97
CA VAL A 64 0.79 9.43 -1.83
C VAL A 64 1.26 8.55 -2.99
N GLN A 65 1.79 7.37 -2.65
CA GLN A 65 2.02 6.29 -3.60
C GLN A 65 1.06 5.15 -3.30
N ALA A 66 0.23 4.78 -4.27
CA ALA A 66 -0.77 3.73 -4.10
C ALA A 66 -0.72 2.74 -5.26
N ARG A 67 -0.86 1.44 -4.97
CA ARG A 67 -0.94 0.39 -6.01
C ARG A 67 -1.80 -0.78 -5.55
N LYS A 68 -2.34 -1.51 -6.53
CA LYS A 68 -2.96 -2.81 -6.31
C LYS A 68 -2.02 -3.93 -6.73
N ILE A 69 -1.85 -4.91 -5.87
CA ILE A 69 -1.06 -6.12 -6.13
C ILE A 69 -1.89 -7.36 -5.82
N PHE A 70 -1.62 -8.47 -6.48
CA PHE A 70 -2.25 -9.73 -6.10
C PHE A 70 -1.50 -10.34 -4.92
N GLU A 71 -2.23 -11.05 -4.06
CA GLU A 71 -1.64 -11.86 -2.99
C GLU A 71 -0.63 -12.89 -3.58
N SER A 72 0.51 -13.02 -2.91
CA SER A 72 1.52 -14.04 -3.19
C SER A 72 1.28 -15.33 -2.38
N GLU A 73 0.64 -15.19 -1.23
CA GLU A 73 0.29 -16.26 -0.30
C GLU A 73 -1.21 -16.18 0.03
N PRO A 74 -1.88 -17.29 0.39
CA PRO A 74 -3.31 -17.33 0.69
C PRO A 74 -3.61 -16.75 2.08
N ILE A 75 -3.13 -15.54 2.32
CA ILE A 75 -3.44 -14.73 3.48
C ILE A 75 -4.39 -13.68 2.92
N ASP A 76 -5.67 -13.96 3.07
CA ASP A 76 -6.82 -13.12 2.72
C ASP A 76 -6.45 -11.64 2.46
N GLY A 77 -6.89 -11.12 1.31
CA GLY A 77 -6.57 -9.76 0.85
C GLY A 77 -6.66 -8.69 1.94
N HIS A 78 -5.66 -7.82 1.99
CA HIS A 78 -5.42 -6.86 3.06
C HIS A 78 -4.80 -5.57 2.50
N THR A 79 -4.77 -4.51 3.30
CA THR A 79 -4.11 -3.25 2.94
C THR A 79 -2.89 -3.04 3.82
N LYS A 80 -1.75 -2.73 3.21
CA LYS A 80 -0.56 -2.28 3.94
C LYS A 80 -0.45 -0.77 3.81
N VAL A 81 -0.30 -0.11 4.96
CA VAL A 81 -0.15 1.35 5.04
C VAL A 81 1.21 1.66 5.66
N SER A 82 1.96 2.56 5.04
CA SER A 82 3.21 3.07 5.57
C SER A 82 3.20 4.59 5.52
N ILE A 83 3.67 5.23 6.59
CA ILE A 83 3.77 6.68 6.70
C ILE A 83 5.21 7.05 6.97
N LEU A 84 5.70 8.04 6.24
CA LEU A 84 6.98 8.68 6.45
C LEU A 84 6.74 10.15 6.83
N LEU A 85 7.23 10.54 8.00
CA LEU A 85 7.32 11.96 8.37
C LEU A 85 8.44 12.60 7.57
N LEU A 86 8.15 13.71 6.90
CA LEU A 86 9.13 14.46 6.14
C LEU A 86 9.65 15.59 7.02
N ASP A 87 10.94 15.56 7.31
CA ASP A 87 11.61 16.64 8.02
C ASP A 87 12.06 17.71 7.01
N ASN A 88 11.87 18.98 7.35
CA ASN A 88 12.21 20.12 6.48
C ASN A 88 13.74 20.30 6.26
N THR A 89 14.57 19.41 6.82
CA THR A 89 16.04 19.45 6.76
C THR A 89 16.65 18.72 5.56
N THR A 90 15.87 17.97 4.77
CA THR A 90 16.38 17.14 3.67
C THR A 90 15.98 17.61 2.27
N LEU A 91 15.91 18.94 2.04
CA LEU A 91 15.84 19.49 0.67
C LEU A 91 17.19 19.45 -0.08
N SER A 92 18.22 18.79 0.44
CA SER A 92 19.42 18.46 -0.34
C SER A 92 19.34 17.04 -0.89
N ASN A 93 18.67 16.92 -2.04
CA ASN A 93 18.83 15.85 -3.02
C ASN A 93 18.49 14.42 -2.53
N PRO A 94 17.25 13.92 -2.71
CA PRO A 94 16.96 12.51 -2.43
C PRO A 94 17.56 11.64 -3.53
N LYS A 95 18.74 11.08 -3.30
CA LYS A 95 19.11 9.82 -3.96
C LYS A 95 18.04 8.79 -3.54
N PRO A 96 17.44 8.02 -4.47
CA PRO A 96 16.43 7.03 -4.12
C PRO A 96 17.00 6.09 -3.04
N PRO A 97 16.31 5.89 -1.89
CA PRO A 97 16.78 4.99 -0.86
C PRO A 97 16.55 3.56 -1.34
N GLU A 98 17.62 2.96 -1.85
CA GLU A 98 17.63 1.58 -2.33
C GLU A 98 17.61 0.58 -1.16
N ASP A 99 17.92 0.99 0.09
CA ASP A 99 18.20 0.05 1.18
C ASP A 99 17.85 0.53 2.61
N THR A 100 16.78 1.30 2.85
CA THR A 100 16.34 1.53 4.25
C THR A 100 15.53 0.34 4.78
N PRO A 101 15.99 -0.38 5.83
CA PRO A 101 15.30 -1.55 6.35
C PRO A 101 13.99 -1.17 7.05
N PHE A 102 12.96 -1.97 6.76
CA PHE A 102 11.61 -1.81 7.27
C PHE A 102 11.56 -2.00 8.80
N VAL A 103 11.08 -0.98 9.52
CA VAL A 103 10.60 -1.17 10.89
C VAL A 103 9.18 -1.73 10.79
N THR A 104 9.05 -3.05 10.84
CA THR A 104 7.76 -3.70 11.03
C THR A 104 7.37 -3.53 12.50
N GLY A 105 6.44 -2.60 12.78
CA GLY A 105 5.80 -2.52 14.08
C GLY A 105 4.86 -3.71 14.28
N ASN A 106 5.38 -4.82 14.82
CA ASN A 106 4.54 -5.86 15.38
C ASN A 106 3.99 -5.38 16.72
N GLY A 107 2.75 -4.89 16.71
CA GLY A 107 1.98 -4.67 17.93
C GLY A 107 0.72 -5.51 17.88
N PHE A 108 0.77 -6.72 18.42
CA PHE A 108 -0.35 -7.41 19.07
C PHE A 108 0.18 -8.58 19.93
N ALA A 109 -0.32 -8.61 21.17
CA ALA A 109 -0.09 -9.50 22.32
C ALA A 109 1.22 -9.33 23.10
#